data_AF-A0A1M6JKU2-F1
#
_entry.id   AF-A0A1M6JKU2-F1
#
_cell.length_a   1.000
_cell.length_b   1.000
_cell.length_c   1.000
_cell.angle_alpha   90.00
_cell.angle_beta   90.00
_cell.angle_gamma   90.00
#
_symmetry.space_group_name_H-M   'P 1'
#
loop_
_entity.id
_entity.type
_entity.pdbx_description
1 polymer ?
#
loop_
_entity_poly.entity_id
_entity_poly.type
_entity_poly.pdbx_seq_one_letter_code
_entity_poly.pdbx_strand_id
1 'polypeptide(L)'
;MKKIVFAPLLILLAAVAFAQGASPKDFSDFEQSLMGEKAASEAPDSASTVDSSSTTDDFEKTLESRPSEREPIYIAREELLERIKRKDSAAIREQIESIDALATRDLNPLSDIEKECAYMEAGMYSDYLELLISHYQTAYDSSKFSRDVKYVLDDKDALGLFVIEKVKGQSSDKNYYYDIKDQIESSGLTDQQKKKIKILVLLRDVYRLQGVADTLKKDAEAYLQQYPDDPDAEWLKNNVYEPVERADLFSFMLKMRKKNKEHVIQEKLYTGGIGLNILVPDIIGISFGMDDLYRSDLFEPSADMINAELYIQISRLALLAEIVSPGIDGFWGYGLGAGFVVYDSRNFKVRPYVGISIPYTQMEIKEDIPQFDYNKGDIEEDSEGDFNAYILGVNLDVKLGTPYLFLSDRKLVTFAVVTKMGLSYVNVDNRFAKGSGVSLFANIGFGVYFW
;
A
#
# COMPACT_ATOMS: atom_id res chain seq x y z
N MET A 1 -19.58 39.45 -7.09
CA MET A 1 -19.56 37.97 -7.13
C MET A 1 -18.16 37.42 -6.81
N LYS A 2 -17.81 37.14 -5.55
CA LYS A 2 -16.60 36.37 -5.17
C LYS A 2 -16.68 35.87 -3.71
N LYS A 3 -17.61 34.97 -3.32
CA LYS A 3 -17.61 34.31 -1.97
C LYS A 3 -18.35 32.96 -1.86
N ILE A 4 -18.37 32.09 -2.88
CA ILE A 4 -19.12 30.79 -2.79
C ILE A 4 -18.23 29.53 -2.91
N VAL A 5 -16.90 29.66 -3.06
CA VAL A 5 -16.03 28.49 -3.30
C VAL A 5 -15.53 27.80 -2.01
N PHE A 6 -15.77 28.36 -0.82
CA PHE A 6 -15.11 27.87 0.42
C PHE A 6 -15.94 26.96 1.34
N ALA A 7 -17.25 26.83 1.15
CA ALA A 7 -18.11 26.00 1.99
C ALA A 7 -17.95 24.47 1.83
N PRO A 8 -17.78 23.90 0.62
CA PRO A 8 -17.68 22.44 0.47
C PRO A 8 -16.33 21.88 0.93
N LEU A 9 -15.26 22.70 0.95
CA LEU A 9 -13.93 22.30 1.41
C LEU A 9 -13.88 22.14 2.95
N LEU A 10 -14.65 22.96 3.67
CA LEU A 10 -14.66 23.00 5.14
C LEU A 10 -15.43 21.81 5.75
N ILE A 11 -16.45 21.32 5.05
CA ILE A 11 -17.23 20.14 5.45
C ILE A 11 -16.41 18.85 5.21
N LEU A 12 -15.56 18.83 4.17
CA LEU A 12 -14.65 17.71 3.89
C LEU A 12 -13.54 17.57 4.95
N LEU A 13 -13.07 18.68 5.52
CA LEU A 13 -12.05 18.72 6.59
C LEU A 13 -12.60 18.28 7.95
N ALA A 14 -13.87 18.60 8.26
CA ALA A 14 -14.51 18.20 9.52
C ALA A 14 -14.78 16.68 9.61
N ALA A 15 -15.02 16.01 8.47
CA ALA A 15 -15.25 14.56 8.42
C ALA A 15 -13.95 13.74 8.59
N VAL A 16 -12.77 14.34 8.39
CA VAL A 16 -11.47 13.68 8.57
C VAL A 16 -11.02 13.71 10.05
N ALA A 17 -11.48 14.70 10.82
CA ALA A 17 -11.07 14.89 12.21
C ALA A 17 -11.69 13.90 13.22
N PHE A 18 -12.77 13.20 12.86
CA PHE A 18 -13.44 12.23 13.76
C PHE A 18 -12.95 10.77 13.63
N ALA A 19 -11.89 10.51 12.83
CA ALA A 19 -11.38 9.16 12.59
C ALA A 19 -9.99 8.87 13.20
N GLN A 20 -9.45 9.76 14.03
CA GLN A 20 -8.14 9.58 14.67
C GLN A 20 -8.27 9.74 16.19
N GLY A 21 -8.55 8.64 16.86
CA GLY A 21 -8.62 8.56 18.32
C GLY A 21 -8.19 7.18 18.80
N ALA A 22 -6.89 6.91 18.80
CA ALA A 22 -6.27 5.86 19.62
C ALA A 22 -4.77 6.15 19.73
N SER A 23 -4.35 6.66 20.89
CA SER A 23 -2.95 6.79 21.31
C SER A 23 -2.54 5.49 22.01
N PRO A 24 -1.40 4.87 21.65
CA PRO A 24 -0.67 3.99 22.53
C PRO A 24 0.63 4.70 22.97
N LYS A 25 0.60 5.26 24.19
CA LYS A 25 1.80 5.32 25.04
C LYS A 25 1.75 4.06 25.90
N ASP A 26 2.83 3.29 25.88
CA ASP A 26 3.43 2.61 27.04
C ASP A 26 4.49 1.63 26.51
N PHE A 27 5.72 2.14 26.39
CA PHE A 27 6.90 1.29 26.31
C PHE A 27 7.37 1.03 27.75
N SER A 28 7.51 -0.26 28.08
CA SER A 28 7.83 -0.78 29.41
C SER A 28 9.27 -0.52 29.84
N ASP A 29 9.51 -0.50 31.16
CA ASP A 29 10.80 -0.38 31.88
C ASP A 29 11.91 -1.36 31.42
N PHE A 30 11.58 -2.30 30.53
CA PHE A 30 12.53 -3.19 29.86
C PHE A 30 13.41 -2.47 28.82
N GLU A 31 12.89 -1.46 28.10
CA GLU A 31 13.66 -0.72 27.10
C GLU A 31 14.71 0.23 27.71
N GLN A 32 14.52 0.64 28.96
CA GLN A 32 15.52 1.41 29.73
C GLN A 32 16.65 0.54 30.28
N SER A 33 16.45 -0.78 30.40
CA SER A 33 17.48 -1.72 30.88
C SER A 33 18.46 -2.17 29.78
N LEU A 34 18.14 -1.92 28.50
CA LEU A 34 18.92 -2.39 27.34
C LEU A 34 19.92 -1.34 26.82
N MET A 35 19.76 -0.08 27.20
CA MET A 35 20.68 1.02 26.88
C MET A 35 21.67 1.19 28.04
N GLY A 36 22.54 0.19 28.19
CA GLY A 36 23.53 0.12 29.26
C GLY A 36 24.51 1.29 29.25
N GLU A 37 24.30 2.24 30.17
CA GLU A 37 25.37 3.11 30.65
C GLU A 37 26.07 2.43 31.83
N LYS A 38 27.27 1.92 31.58
CA LYS A 38 28.18 1.44 32.62
C LYS A 38 28.94 2.61 33.24
N ALA A 39 28.75 2.75 34.55
CA ALA A 39 29.77 2.92 35.59
C ALA A 39 30.81 4.06 35.48
N ALA A 40 30.68 5.01 36.42
CA ALA A 40 31.78 5.55 37.22
C ALA A 40 31.62 4.95 38.64
N SER A 41 32.61 4.64 39.48
CA SER A 41 34.03 4.98 39.58
C SER A 41 34.68 4.10 40.68
N GLU A 42 36.01 3.95 40.59
CA GLU A 42 36.99 3.85 41.69
C GLU A 42 37.23 2.54 42.51
N ALA A 43 38.52 2.20 42.57
CA ALA A 43 39.23 1.23 43.43
C ALA A 43 39.55 1.86 44.83
N PRO A 44 40.34 1.30 45.80
CA PRO A 44 41.35 0.22 45.71
C PRO A 44 41.57 -0.69 46.97
N ASP A 45 42.67 -1.47 46.90
CA ASP A 45 43.53 -2.07 47.97
C ASP A 45 43.28 -3.49 48.51
N SER A 46 44.22 -4.41 48.27
CA SER A 46 45.21 -4.88 49.28
C SER A 46 46.02 -6.11 48.81
N ALA A 47 47.30 -6.11 49.18
CA ALA A 47 48.36 -7.07 48.83
C ALA A 47 48.41 -8.34 49.72
N SER A 48 48.99 -9.43 49.20
CA SER A 48 50.01 -10.21 49.93
C SER A 48 50.75 -11.21 49.01
N THR A 49 52.07 -11.25 49.20
CA THR A 49 53.09 -12.12 48.58
C THR A 49 53.32 -13.37 49.44
N VAL A 50 53.47 -14.56 48.84
CA VAL A 50 54.29 -15.67 49.39
C VAL A 50 54.83 -16.54 48.24
N ASP A 51 56.16 -16.69 48.21
CA ASP A 51 56.97 -17.62 47.41
C ASP A 51 56.75 -19.10 47.79
N SER A 52 56.78 -20.02 46.83
CA SER A 52 57.58 -21.27 46.94
C SER A 52 57.63 -22.05 45.62
N SER A 53 58.83 -22.44 45.29
CA SER A 53 59.31 -23.05 44.04
C SER A 53 59.26 -24.58 44.04
N SER A 54 59.37 -25.16 42.84
CA SER A 54 60.03 -26.44 42.50
C SER A 54 59.22 -27.73 42.20
N THR A 55 57.93 -27.68 41.85
CA THR A 55 57.20 -28.87 41.32
C THR A 55 56.44 -28.66 40.01
N THR A 56 56.54 -27.48 39.41
CA THR A 56 55.74 -27.12 38.22
C THR A 56 56.37 -27.54 36.90
N ASP A 57 57.70 -27.66 36.82
CA ASP A 57 58.40 -27.91 35.54
C ASP A 57 58.09 -29.28 34.88
N ASP A 58 57.90 -30.34 35.67
CA ASP A 58 57.57 -31.67 35.13
C ASP A 58 56.08 -31.81 34.78
N PHE A 59 55.21 -31.02 35.42
CA PHE A 59 53.79 -30.94 35.08
C PHE A 59 53.58 -30.06 33.83
N GLU A 60 54.28 -28.93 33.73
CA GLU A 60 54.24 -28.03 32.58
C GLU A 60 54.77 -28.72 31.31
N LYS A 61 55.86 -29.50 31.39
CA LYS A 61 56.34 -30.33 30.26
C LYS A 61 55.37 -31.44 29.82
N THR A 62 54.52 -31.92 30.73
CA THR A 62 53.49 -32.93 30.41
C THR A 62 52.21 -32.27 29.86
N LEU A 63 52.00 -30.97 30.12
CA LEU A 63 50.94 -30.15 29.52
C LEU A 63 51.32 -29.65 28.12
N GLU A 64 52.60 -29.36 27.86
CA GLU A 64 53.10 -28.94 26.55
C GLU A 64 53.23 -30.08 25.52
N SER A 65 53.19 -31.34 25.95
CA SER A 65 53.38 -32.52 25.08
C SER A 65 52.08 -33.22 24.64
N ARG A 66 50.91 -32.67 24.99
CA ARG A 66 49.64 -33.11 24.39
C ARG A 66 49.41 -32.26 23.14
N PRO A 67 49.34 -32.85 21.93
CA PRO A 67 48.91 -32.10 20.76
C PRO A 67 47.57 -31.47 21.12
N SER A 68 47.47 -30.15 21.01
CA SER A 68 46.22 -29.47 21.29
C SER A 68 45.14 -30.11 20.40
N GLU A 69 43.93 -30.31 20.89
CA GLU A 69 42.83 -30.92 20.10
C GLU A 69 42.59 -30.20 18.75
N ARG A 70 43.18 -29.01 18.57
CA ARG A 70 43.08 -28.16 17.38
C ARG A 70 44.26 -28.28 16.40
N GLU A 71 45.40 -28.83 16.81
CA GLU A 71 46.57 -28.99 15.95
C GLU A 71 46.28 -29.75 14.63
N PRO A 72 45.54 -30.88 14.62
CA PRO A 72 45.18 -31.55 13.37
C PRO A 72 44.28 -30.69 12.46
N ILE A 73 43.47 -29.78 13.03
CA ILE A 73 42.62 -28.87 12.26
C ILE A 73 43.48 -27.82 11.54
N TYR A 74 44.49 -27.26 12.21
CA TYR A 74 45.38 -26.27 11.58
C TYR A 74 46.21 -26.87 10.44
N ILE A 75 46.75 -28.09 10.60
CA ILE A 75 47.46 -28.79 9.53
C ILE A 75 46.53 -29.01 8.32
N ALA A 76 45.30 -29.49 8.56
CA ALA A 76 44.34 -29.73 7.50
C ALA A 76 43.94 -28.44 6.76
N ARG A 77 43.84 -27.31 7.48
CA ARG A 77 43.54 -25.98 6.92
C ARG A 77 44.71 -25.43 6.09
N GLU A 78 45.96 -25.65 6.49
CA GLU A 78 47.14 -25.26 5.71
C GLU A 78 47.24 -26.09 4.42
N GLU A 79 46.98 -27.39 4.49
CA GLU A 79 46.89 -28.25 3.30
C GLU A 79 45.77 -27.81 2.35
N LEU A 80 44.62 -27.39 2.88
CA LEU A 80 43.53 -26.84 2.07
C LEU A 80 43.99 -25.60 1.29
N LEU A 81 44.72 -24.68 1.94
CA LEU A 81 45.26 -23.49 1.27
C LEU A 81 46.22 -23.85 0.12
N GLU A 82 47.09 -24.84 0.32
CA GLU A 82 47.99 -25.31 -0.74
C GLU A 82 47.23 -25.98 -1.90
N ARG A 83 46.16 -26.73 -1.62
CA ARG A 83 45.26 -27.30 -2.65
C ARG A 83 44.52 -26.20 -3.43
N ILE A 84 44.05 -25.14 -2.74
CA ILE A 84 43.43 -23.96 -3.37
C ILE A 84 44.39 -23.28 -4.33
N LYS A 85 45.65 -23.02 -3.91
CA LYS A 85 46.68 -22.40 -4.77
C LYS A 85 46.98 -23.23 -6.02
N ARG A 86 46.91 -24.55 -5.92
CA ARG A 86 47.10 -25.48 -7.04
C ARG A 86 45.87 -25.65 -7.93
N LYS A 87 44.70 -25.14 -7.50
CA LYS A 87 43.41 -25.23 -8.19
C LYS A 87 42.97 -26.67 -8.50
N ASP A 88 43.31 -27.60 -7.62
CA ASP A 88 42.89 -29.00 -7.75
C ASP A 88 41.50 -29.20 -7.13
N SER A 89 40.45 -29.16 -7.96
CA SER A 89 39.06 -29.22 -7.49
C SER A 89 38.72 -30.50 -6.74
N ALA A 90 39.28 -31.64 -7.13
CA ALA A 90 39.00 -32.92 -6.47
C ALA A 90 39.64 -32.96 -5.09
N ALA A 91 40.91 -32.53 -4.99
CA ALA A 91 41.62 -32.45 -3.73
C ALA A 91 41.00 -31.42 -2.77
N ILE A 92 40.50 -30.29 -3.28
CA ILE A 92 39.82 -29.27 -2.45
C ILE A 92 38.55 -29.86 -1.83
N ARG A 93 37.72 -30.56 -2.61
CA ARG A 93 36.48 -31.16 -2.10
C ARG A 93 36.76 -32.18 -1.00
N GLU A 94 37.68 -33.10 -1.25
CA GLU A 94 38.10 -34.12 -0.27
C GLU A 94 38.62 -33.48 1.03
N GLN A 95 39.42 -32.42 0.91
CA GLN A 95 39.98 -31.75 2.08
C GLN A 95 38.92 -30.99 2.89
N ILE A 96 37.97 -30.33 2.23
CA ILE A 96 36.85 -29.66 2.90
C ILE A 96 35.99 -30.68 3.66
N GLU A 97 35.68 -31.81 3.04
CA GLU A 97 34.93 -32.90 3.70
C GLU A 97 35.68 -33.48 4.90
N SER A 98 36.99 -33.66 4.78
CA SER A 98 37.87 -34.11 5.87
C SER A 98 37.85 -33.13 7.04
N ILE A 99 37.96 -31.82 6.77
CA ILE A 99 37.92 -30.78 7.82
C ILE A 99 36.53 -30.72 8.45
N ASP A 100 35.45 -30.77 7.66
CA ASP A 100 34.07 -30.77 8.16
C ASP A 100 33.75 -31.98 9.04
N ALA A 101 34.37 -33.14 8.79
CA ALA A 101 34.24 -34.33 9.63
C ALA A 101 34.83 -34.14 11.05
N LEU A 102 35.71 -33.16 11.23
CA LEU A 102 36.26 -32.77 12.54
C LEU A 102 35.34 -31.79 13.29
N ALA A 103 34.21 -31.39 12.69
CA ALA A 103 33.26 -30.50 13.34
C ALA A 103 32.58 -31.18 14.53
N THR A 104 32.46 -30.42 15.62
CA THR A 104 31.66 -30.82 16.78
C THR A 104 30.55 -29.81 17.01
N ARG A 105 29.61 -30.10 17.91
CA ARG A 105 28.51 -29.19 18.21
C ARG A 105 28.99 -27.79 18.66
N ASP A 106 30.15 -27.71 19.30
CA ASP A 106 30.69 -26.48 19.88
C ASP A 106 31.92 -25.93 19.13
N LEU A 107 32.39 -26.62 18.10
CA LEU A 107 33.56 -26.23 17.30
C LEU A 107 33.26 -26.40 15.80
N ASN A 108 33.30 -25.29 15.07
CA ASN A 108 33.27 -25.30 13.62
C ASN A 108 34.69 -25.05 13.06
N PRO A 109 35.33 -26.07 12.45
CA PRO A 109 36.70 -25.97 11.96
C PRO A 109 36.83 -25.17 10.66
N LEU A 110 35.75 -24.99 9.90
CA LEU A 110 35.76 -24.27 8.62
C LEU A 110 34.44 -23.51 8.42
N SER A 111 34.52 -22.18 8.38
CA SER A 111 33.37 -21.31 8.15
C SER A 111 32.91 -21.32 6.69
N ASP A 112 31.65 -20.98 6.46
CA ASP A 112 31.09 -20.92 5.10
C ASP A 112 31.84 -19.91 4.23
N ILE A 113 32.23 -18.75 4.77
CA ILE A 113 33.01 -17.72 4.04
C ILE A 113 34.33 -18.29 3.51
N GLU A 114 35.00 -19.15 4.29
CA GLU A 114 36.24 -19.79 3.86
C GLU A 114 36.00 -20.78 2.71
N LYS A 115 34.90 -21.54 2.77
CA LYS A 115 34.48 -22.44 1.69
C LYS A 115 34.09 -21.67 0.43
N GLU A 116 33.37 -20.56 0.57
CA GLU A 116 33.04 -19.66 -0.54
C GLU A 116 34.31 -19.17 -1.23
N CYS A 117 35.29 -18.66 -0.47
CA CYS A 117 36.58 -18.23 -1.02
C CYS A 117 37.33 -19.37 -1.73
N ALA A 118 37.34 -20.56 -1.14
CA ALA A 118 37.99 -21.74 -1.74
C ALA A 118 37.35 -22.12 -3.08
N TYR A 119 36.02 -22.25 -3.13
CA TYR A 119 35.30 -22.63 -4.34
C TYR A 119 35.43 -21.59 -5.45
N MET A 120 35.33 -20.30 -5.10
CA MET A 120 35.49 -19.24 -6.11
C MET A 120 36.91 -19.17 -6.68
N GLU A 121 37.95 -19.26 -5.84
CA GLU A 121 39.34 -19.19 -6.31
C GLU A 121 39.71 -20.36 -7.24
N ALA A 122 39.15 -21.54 -6.95
CA ALA A 122 39.32 -22.74 -7.74
C ALA A 122 38.37 -22.83 -8.96
N GLY A 123 37.42 -21.89 -9.12
CA GLY A 123 36.42 -21.91 -10.21
C GLY A 123 35.35 -23.00 -10.07
N MET A 124 35.14 -23.52 -8.86
CA MET A 124 34.19 -24.59 -8.53
C MET A 124 32.78 -24.04 -8.30
N TYR A 125 32.19 -23.39 -9.31
CA TYR A 125 30.90 -22.70 -9.17
C TYR A 125 29.70 -23.64 -8.93
N SER A 126 29.82 -24.92 -9.29
CA SER A 126 28.77 -25.92 -8.98
C SER A 126 28.73 -26.19 -7.47
N ASP A 127 29.88 -26.46 -6.86
CA ASP A 127 30.01 -26.64 -5.41
C ASP A 127 29.65 -25.36 -4.65
N TYR A 128 30.00 -24.19 -5.20
CA TYR A 128 29.58 -22.90 -4.65
C TYR A 128 28.05 -22.72 -4.63
N LEU A 129 27.34 -23.14 -5.69
CA LEU A 129 25.88 -23.08 -5.72
C LEU A 129 25.26 -23.97 -4.64
N GLU A 130 25.77 -25.20 -4.48
CA GLU A 130 25.29 -26.12 -3.45
C GLU A 130 25.51 -25.57 -2.03
N LEU A 131 26.68 -24.95 -1.80
CA LEU A 131 26.98 -24.25 -0.55
C LEU A 131 25.98 -23.12 -0.29
N LEU A 132 25.69 -22.27 -1.28
CA LEU A 132 24.73 -21.17 -1.13
C LEU A 132 23.31 -21.68 -0.83
N ILE A 133 22.85 -22.72 -1.53
CA ILE A 133 21.54 -23.32 -1.30
C ILE A 133 21.47 -23.84 0.13
N SER A 134 22.46 -24.64 0.56
CA SER A 134 22.52 -25.16 1.92
C SER A 134 22.53 -24.03 2.94
N HIS A 135 23.38 -23.02 2.75
CA HIS A 135 23.52 -21.89 3.67
C HIS A 135 22.18 -21.20 3.94
N TYR A 136 21.43 -20.85 2.88
CA TYR A 136 20.14 -20.16 3.05
C TYR A 136 19.01 -21.08 3.51
N GLN A 137 19.02 -22.36 3.13
CA GLN A 137 18.02 -23.32 3.61
C GLN A 137 18.19 -23.67 5.09
N THR A 138 19.44 -23.69 5.59
CA THR A 138 19.76 -24.04 6.98
C THR A 138 20.13 -22.85 7.86
N ALA A 139 19.98 -21.61 7.40
CA ALA A 139 20.41 -20.40 8.12
C ALA A 139 19.82 -20.29 9.56
N TYR A 140 18.64 -20.87 9.78
CA TYR A 140 17.97 -20.90 11.08
C TYR A 140 17.98 -22.27 11.76
N ASP A 141 18.68 -23.26 11.18
CA ASP A 141 18.80 -24.59 11.74
C ASP A 141 19.87 -24.62 12.85
N SER A 142 19.41 -24.73 14.10
CA SER A 142 20.27 -24.84 15.28
C SER A 142 20.55 -26.29 15.70
N SER A 143 20.17 -27.27 14.87
CA SER A 143 20.40 -28.69 15.16
C SER A 143 21.88 -29.07 15.08
N LYS A 144 22.63 -28.45 14.15
CA LYS A 144 24.03 -28.81 13.83
C LYS A 144 25.05 -28.21 14.80
N PHE A 145 24.85 -26.95 15.21
CA PHE A 145 25.79 -26.22 16.07
C PHE A 145 25.07 -25.57 17.26
N SER A 146 25.75 -25.48 18.40
CA SER A 146 25.26 -24.72 19.55
C SER A 146 25.32 -23.21 19.29
N ARG A 147 24.57 -22.44 20.09
CA ARG A 147 24.55 -20.97 19.97
C ARG A 147 25.93 -20.34 20.21
N ASP A 148 26.79 -21.02 20.98
CA ASP A 148 28.13 -20.55 21.36
C ASP A 148 29.24 -21.28 20.59
N VAL A 149 28.98 -21.62 19.32
CA VAL A 149 29.95 -22.31 18.46
C VAL A 149 31.22 -21.47 18.30
N LYS A 150 32.37 -22.11 18.53
CA LYS A 150 33.68 -21.50 18.32
C LYS A 150 34.13 -21.80 16.89
N TYR A 151 34.50 -20.76 16.15
CA TYR A 151 35.16 -20.90 14.86
C TYR A 151 36.67 -20.97 15.06
N VAL A 152 37.35 -21.82 14.28
CA VAL A 152 38.83 -21.88 14.22
C VAL A 152 39.41 -20.75 13.35
N LEU A 153 38.61 -19.71 13.08
CA LEU A 153 39.01 -18.52 12.35
C LEU A 153 39.91 -17.66 13.25
N ASP A 154 41.18 -18.05 13.34
CA ASP A 154 42.21 -17.30 14.08
C ASP A 154 42.90 -16.32 13.11
N ASP A 155 43.15 -15.09 13.57
CA ASP A 155 43.79 -14.02 12.78
C ASP A 155 45.29 -14.29 12.50
N LYS A 156 45.78 -15.45 12.93
CA LYS A 156 47.14 -15.96 12.75
C LYS A 156 47.25 -17.16 11.81
N ASP A 157 46.13 -17.76 11.40
CA ASP A 157 46.14 -18.89 10.47
C ASP A 157 46.28 -18.42 9.02
N ALA A 158 47.06 -19.13 8.21
CA ALA A 158 47.37 -18.76 6.82
C ALA A 158 46.11 -18.76 5.93
N LEU A 159 45.19 -19.70 6.14
CA LEU A 159 43.91 -19.74 5.43
C LEU A 159 43.02 -18.55 5.83
N GLY A 160 42.96 -18.24 7.13
CA GLY A 160 42.23 -17.08 7.64
C GLY A 160 42.74 -15.75 7.06
N LEU A 161 44.07 -15.57 7.01
CA LEU A 161 44.69 -14.39 6.41
C LEU A 161 44.38 -14.27 4.91
N PHE A 162 44.44 -15.38 4.17
CA PHE A 162 44.07 -15.43 2.75
C PHE A 162 42.62 -14.96 2.53
N VAL A 163 41.68 -15.44 3.36
CA VAL A 163 40.27 -15.04 3.28
C VAL A 163 40.07 -13.58 3.64
N ILE A 164 40.72 -13.09 4.70
CA ILE A 164 40.67 -11.67 5.10
C ILE A 164 41.16 -10.77 3.95
N GLU A 165 42.26 -11.12 3.28
CA GLU A 165 42.78 -10.36 2.14
C GLU A 165 41.76 -10.31 0.99
N LYS A 166 41.16 -11.46 0.65
CA LYS A 166 40.13 -11.55 -0.40
C LYS A 166 38.88 -10.74 -0.07
N VAL A 167 38.41 -10.79 1.18
CA VAL A 167 37.21 -10.05 1.62
C VAL A 167 37.50 -8.55 1.69
N LYS A 168 38.67 -8.12 2.17
CA LYS A 168 39.06 -6.69 2.19
C LYS A 168 39.18 -6.08 0.79
N GLY A 169 39.50 -6.89 -0.22
CA GLY A 169 39.50 -6.47 -1.62
C GLY A 169 38.11 -6.21 -2.22
N GLN A 170 37.04 -6.64 -1.55
CA GLN A 170 35.67 -6.44 -2.02
C GLN A 170 35.18 -5.03 -1.65
N SER A 171 34.55 -4.34 -2.60
CA SER A 171 34.00 -3.00 -2.36
C SER A 171 32.74 -3.10 -1.51
N SER A 172 32.67 -2.36 -0.41
CA SER A 172 31.48 -2.29 0.46
C SER A 172 30.26 -1.69 -0.23
N ASP A 173 30.50 -0.85 -1.25
CA ASP A 173 29.49 0.02 -1.86
C ASP A 173 28.94 -0.56 -3.17
N LYS A 174 29.54 -1.65 -3.66
CA LYS A 174 29.11 -2.36 -4.86
C LYS A 174 28.42 -3.65 -4.48
N ASN A 175 27.48 -4.05 -5.34
CA ASN A 175 26.79 -5.31 -5.19
C ASN A 175 27.73 -6.45 -5.56
N TYR A 176 27.86 -7.42 -4.64
CA TYR A 176 28.85 -8.48 -4.66
C TYR A 176 28.74 -9.37 -5.90
N TYR A 177 27.52 -9.60 -6.41
CA TYR A 177 27.31 -10.37 -7.63
C TYR A 177 28.05 -9.78 -8.83
N TYR A 178 28.11 -8.45 -8.95
CA TYR A 178 28.78 -7.82 -10.10
C TYR A 178 30.30 -7.92 -10.06
N ASP A 179 30.90 -8.17 -8.89
CA ASP A 179 32.34 -8.41 -8.77
C ASP A 179 32.72 -9.81 -9.29
N ILE A 180 31.80 -10.77 -9.21
CA ILE A 180 32.02 -12.18 -9.62
C ILE A 180 31.26 -12.58 -10.90
N LYS A 181 30.46 -11.67 -11.46
CA LYS A 181 29.57 -11.94 -12.60
C LYS A 181 30.30 -12.57 -13.79
N ASP A 182 31.39 -11.96 -14.25
CA ASP A 182 32.08 -12.42 -15.45
C ASP A 182 32.66 -13.83 -15.28
N GLN A 183 33.01 -14.19 -14.04
CA GLN A 183 33.50 -15.52 -13.71
C GLN A 183 32.37 -16.56 -13.70
N ILE A 184 31.18 -16.19 -13.19
CA ILE A 184 29.98 -17.03 -13.25
C ILE A 184 29.53 -17.22 -14.70
N GLU A 185 29.49 -16.15 -15.50
CA GLU A 185 29.04 -16.20 -16.90
C GLU A 185 29.98 -17.06 -17.77
N SER A 186 31.29 -17.00 -17.52
CA SER A 186 32.29 -17.81 -18.22
C SER A 186 32.42 -19.25 -17.67
N SER A 187 31.74 -19.58 -16.57
CA SER A 187 31.75 -20.94 -16.01
C SER A 187 30.97 -21.95 -16.87
N GLY A 188 31.26 -23.24 -16.66
CA GLY A 188 30.57 -24.37 -17.30
C GLY A 188 29.16 -24.67 -16.76
N LEU A 189 28.59 -23.79 -15.94
CA LEU A 189 27.24 -23.94 -15.40
C LEU A 189 26.17 -23.79 -16.48
N THR A 190 25.03 -24.44 -16.26
CA THR A 190 23.82 -24.22 -17.06
C THR A 190 23.22 -22.84 -16.81
N ASP A 191 22.44 -22.31 -17.75
CA ASP A 191 21.75 -21.02 -17.59
C ASP A 191 20.83 -21.00 -16.35
N GLN A 192 20.20 -22.13 -16.05
CA GLN A 192 19.41 -22.32 -14.84
C GLN A 192 20.27 -22.12 -13.58
N GLN A 193 21.42 -22.79 -13.49
CA GLN A 193 22.34 -22.67 -12.36
C GLN A 193 22.91 -21.25 -12.24
N LYS A 194 23.30 -20.62 -13.35
CA LYS A 194 23.81 -19.23 -13.36
C LYS A 194 22.79 -18.24 -12.80
N LYS A 195 21.53 -18.34 -13.23
CA LYS A 195 20.43 -17.51 -12.69
C LYS A 195 20.16 -17.78 -11.22
N LYS A 196 20.24 -19.04 -10.80
CA LYS A 196 20.07 -19.42 -9.40
C LYS A 196 21.16 -18.84 -8.50
N ILE A 197 22.43 -18.96 -8.90
CA ILE A 197 23.56 -18.32 -8.20
C ILE A 197 23.32 -16.81 -8.12
N LYS A 198 22.95 -16.16 -9.22
CA LYS A 198 22.66 -14.72 -9.22
C LYS A 198 21.66 -14.35 -8.13
N ILE A 199 20.52 -15.05 -8.05
CA ILE A 199 19.48 -14.80 -7.03
C ILE A 199 20.05 -14.95 -5.62
N LEU A 200 20.77 -16.04 -5.34
CA LEU A 200 21.31 -16.33 -4.01
C LEU A 200 22.43 -15.38 -3.58
N VAL A 201 23.27 -14.94 -4.52
CA VAL A 201 24.31 -13.95 -4.24
C VAL A 201 23.71 -12.56 -4.02
N LEU A 202 22.71 -12.16 -4.81
CA LEU A 202 21.99 -10.90 -4.62
C LEU A 202 21.24 -10.83 -3.28
N LEU A 203 20.80 -11.98 -2.74
CA LEU A 203 20.12 -12.06 -1.46
C LEU A 203 20.97 -11.52 -0.31
N ARG A 204 22.30 -11.70 -0.36
CA ARG A 204 23.26 -11.15 0.61
C ARG A 204 23.17 -9.62 0.74
N ASP A 205 22.86 -8.94 -0.37
CA ASP A 205 22.84 -7.48 -0.47
C ASP A 205 21.45 -6.86 -0.42
N VAL A 206 20.39 -7.68 -0.34
CA VAL A 206 19.00 -7.24 -0.53
C VAL A 206 18.58 -6.17 0.48
N TYR A 207 19.06 -6.27 1.72
CA TYR A 207 18.75 -5.32 2.80
C TYR A 207 19.82 -4.23 2.97
N ARG A 208 20.97 -4.38 2.31
CA ARG A 208 22.13 -3.48 2.46
C ARG A 208 22.15 -2.39 1.40
N LEU A 209 21.83 -2.73 0.16
CA LEU A 209 22.00 -1.84 -1.00
C LEU A 209 20.65 -1.50 -1.64
N GLN A 210 20.43 -0.21 -1.89
CA GLN A 210 19.21 0.29 -2.52
C GLN A 210 19.08 -0.25 -3.97
N GLY A 211 17.89 -0.73 -4.34
CA GLY A 211 17.60 -1.24 -5.69
C GLY A 211 17.96 -2.72 -5.93
N VAL A 212 18.65 -3.38 -4.99
CA VAL A 212 18.92 -4.83 -5.09
C VAL A 212 17.63 -5.63 -4.92
N ALA A 213 16.74 -5.22 -4.02
CA ALA A 213 15.43 -5.85 -3.83
C ALA A 213 14.61 -5.92 -5.13
N ASP A 214 14.55 -4.83 -5.91
CA ASP A 214 13.81 -4.80 -7.18
C ASP A 214 14.43 -5.72 -8.23
N THR A 215 15.77 -5.78 -8.28
CA THR A 215 16.50 -6.65 -9.20
C THR A 215 16.28 -8.12 -8.84
N LEU A 216 16.44 -8.45 -7.56
CA LEU A 216 16.21 -9.78 -7.01
C LEU A 216 14.77 -10.24 -7.25
N LYS A 217 13.78 -9.37 -7.03
CA LYS A 217 12.36 -9.66 -7.30
C LYS A 217 12.13 -10.04 -8.75
N LYS A 218 12.65 -9.25 -9.70
CA LYS A 218 12.51 -9.51 -11.15
C LYS A 218 13.22 -10.79 -11.57
N ASP A 219 14.43 -11.02 -11.07
CA ASP A 219 15.20 -12.22 -11.39
C ASP A 219 14.53 -13.48 -10.82
N ALA A 220 14.04 -13.43 -9.57
CA ALA A 220 13.33 -14.54 -8.94
C ALA A 220 11.99 -14.82 -9.64
N GLU A 221 11.22 -13.78 -10.00
CA GLU A 221 9.98 -13.95 -10.77
C GLU A 221 10.22 -14.62 -12.13
N ALA A 222 11.21 -14.13 -12.88
CA ALA A 222 11.57 -14.69 -14.18
C ALA A 222 12.09 -16.13 -14.05
N TYR A 223 12.86 -16.43 -13.02
CA TYR A 223 13.35 -17.78 -12.74
C TYR A 223 12.21 -18.75 -12.45
N LEU A 224 11.28 -18.39 -11.55
CA LEU A 224 10.13 -19.23 -11.19
C LEU A 224 9.18 -19.48 -12.36
N GLN A 225 9.07 -18.53 -13.30
CA GLN A 225 8.28 -18.71 -14.52
C GLN A 225 8.98 -19.62 -15.54
N GLN A 226 10.31 -19.53 -15.66
CA GLN A 226 11.08 -20.29 -16.64
C GLN A 226 11.40 -21.72 -16.20
N TYR A 227 11.61 -21.93 -14.89
CA TYR A 227 12.02 -23.21 -14.31
C TYR A 227 11.07 -23.64 -13.17
N PRO A 228 9.78 -23.88 -13.47
CA PRO A 228 8.81 -24.26 -12.44
C PRO A 228 9.08 -25.63 -11.81
N ASP A 229 9.78 -26.53 -12.53
CA ASP A 229 10.08 -27.90 -12.09
C ASP A 229 11.45 -28.01 -11.36
N ASP A 230 12.13 -26.89 -11.09
CA ASP A 230 13.37 -26.91 -10.30
C ASP A 230 13.06 -27.34 -8.84
N PRO A 231 13.87 -28.23 -8.23
CA PRO A 231 13.59 -28.74 -6.88
C PRO A 231 13.53 -27.66 -5.80
N ASP A 232 14.21 -26.53 -5.99
CA ASP A 232 14.22 -25.40 -5.06
C ASP A 232 13.22 -24.30 -5.44
N ALA A 233 12.41 -24.47 -6.50
CA ALA A 233 11.47 -23.44 -6.96
C ALA A 233 10.45 -23.05 -5.88
N GLU A 234 9.88 -24.03 -5.18
CA GLU A 234 8.93 -23.77 -4.10
C GLU A 234 9.60 -23.02 -2.93
N TRP A 235 10.80 -23.44 -2.54
CA TRP A 235 11.57 -22.77 -1.50
C TRP A 235 11.93 -21.32 -1.90
N LEU A 236 12.43 -21.11 -3.13
CA LEU A 236 12.75 -19.78 -3.66
C LEU A 236 11.52 -18.87 -3.70
N LYS A 237 10.36 -19.41 -4.07
CA LYS A 237 9.11 -18.65 -4.07
C LYS A 237 8.75 -18.17 -2.67
N ASN A 238 8.69 -19.10 -1.71
CA ASN A 238 8.17 -18.83 -0.38
C ASN A 238 9.14 -18.04 0.51
N ASN A 239 10.46 -18.23 0.33
CA ASN A 239 11.48 -17.67 1.21
C ASN A 239 12.28 -16.52 0.59
N VAL A 240 12.23 -16.34 -0.73
CA VAL A 240 12.95 -15.25 -1.42
C VAL A 240 11.99 -14.31 -2.13
N TYR A 241 11.25 -14.78 -3.14
CA TYR A 241 10.42 -13.92 -3.98
C TYR A 241 9.28 -13.24 -3.20
N GLU A 242 8.44 -14.02 -2.49
CA GLU A 242 7.29 -13.45 -1.79
C GLU A 242 7.68 -12.50 -0.65
N PRO A 243 8.68 -12.79 0.20
CA PRO A 243 9.14 -11.84 1.21
C PRO A 243 9.66 -10.53 0.61
N VAL A 244 10.46 -10.60 -0.46
CA VAL A 244 10.98 -9.40 -1.14
C VAL A 244 9.85 -8.62 -1.80
N GLU A 245 8.85 -9.29 -2.38
CA GLU A 245 7.65 -8.64 -2.90
C GLU A 245 6.85 -7.91 -1.81
N ARG A 246 6.74 -8.49 -0.61
CA ARG A 246 6.04 -7.88 0.52
C ARG A 246 6.79 -6.70 1.15
N ALA A 247 8.12 -6.66 1.02
CA ALA A 247 8.92 -5.55 1.54
C ALA A 247 8.62 -4.22 0.83
N ASP A 248 8.23 -4.26 -0.45
CA ASP A 248 7.64 -3.11 -1.13
C ASP A 248 6.15 -2.97 -0.76
N LEU A 249 5.92 -2.31 0.38
CA LEU A 249 4.59 -2.10 0.95
C LEU A 249 3.63 -1.43 -0.04
N PHE A 250 4.11 -0.51 -0.87
CA PHE A 250 3.26 0.23 -1.81
C PHE A 250 2.80 -0.67 -2.96
N SER A 251 3.73 -1.39 -3.60
CA SER A 251 3.37 -2.35 -4.66
C SER A 251 2.50 -3.48 -4.13
N PHE A 252 2.79 -3.98 -2.92
CA PHE A 252 1.98 -4.99 -2.27
C PHE A 252 0.55 -4.49 -2.00
N MET A 253 0.41 -3.27 -1.46
CA MET A 253 -0.89 -2.63 -1.24
C MET A 253 -1.68 -2.50 -2.54
N LEU A 254 -1.06 -2.05 -3.64
CA LEU A 254 -1.72 -1.94 -4.94
C LEU A 254 -2.17 -3.29 -5.49
N LYS A 255 -1.36 -4.35 -5.33
CA LYS A 255 -1.71 -5.72 -5.73
C LYS A 255 -2.90 -6.25 -4.93
N MET A 256 -2.90 -6.03 -3.62
CA MET A 256 -4.00 -6.42 -2.73
C MET A 256 -5.29 -5.66 -3.05
N ARG A 257 -5.20 -4.37 -3.37
CA ARG A 257 -6.35 -3.58 -3.86
C ARG A 257 -6.94 -4.15 -5.13
N LYS A 258 -6.10 -4.49 -6.11
CA LYS A 258 -6.57 -5.10 -7.37
C LYS A 258 -7.27 -6.44 -7.12
N LYS A 259 -6.73 -7.26 -6.21
CA LYS A 259 -7.30 -8.56 -5.84
C LYS A 259 -8.64 -8.44 -5.11
N ASN A 260 -8.76 -7.49 -4.18
CA ASN A 260 -9.91 -7.38 -3.27
C ASN A 260 -10.97 -6.36 -3.72
N LYS A 261 -10.74 -5.64 -4.82
CA LYS A 261 -11.60 -4.55 -5.31
C LYS A 261 -13.08 -4.94 -5.34
N GLU A 262 -13.40 -6.10 -5.92
CA GLU A 262 -14.80 -6.52 -6.10
C GLU A 262 -15.50 -6.81 -4.78
N HIS A 263 -14.79 -7.43 -3.84
CA HIS A 263 -15.32 -7.70 -2.50
C HIS A 263 -15.63 -6.40 -1.77
N VAL A 264 -14.69 -5.45 -1.78
CA VAL A 264 -14.88 -4.15 -1.11
C VAL A 264 -16.03 -3.35 -1.74
N ILE A 265 -16.15 -3.36 -3.07
CA ILE A 265 -17.30 -2.73 -3.75
C ILE A 265 -18.61 -3.38 -3.29
N GLN A 266 -18.70 -4.71 -3.30
CA GLN A 266 -19.92 -5.42 -2.91
C GLN A 266 -20.35 -5.11 -1.48
N GLU A 267 -19.42 -5.10 -0.53
CA GLU A 267 -19.71 -4.75 0.86
C GLU A 267 -20.19 -3.31 1.01
N LYS A 268 -19.63 -2.38 0.22
CA LYS A 268 -19.89 -0.95 0.35
C LYS A 268 -21.15 -0.44 -0.34
N LEU A 269 -21.63 -1.13 -1.37
CA LEU A 269 -22.86 -0.77 -2.09
C LEU A 269 -24.09 -0.68 -1.15
N TYR A 270 -24.05 -1.30 0.03
CA TYR A 270 -25.21 -1.40 0.93
C TYR A 270 -25.05 -0.70 2.29
N THR A 271 -23.92 -0.05 2.56
CA THR A 271 -23.64 0.53 3.89
C THR A 271 -24.02 2.00 4.01
N GLY A 272 -23.98 2.75 2.91
CA GLY A 272 -24.28 4.19 2.89
C GLY A 272 -23.12 5.04 2.39
N GLY A 273 -23.41 6.31 2.08
CA GLY A 273 -22.48 7.24 1.47
C GLY A 273 -23.11 8.62 1.24
N ILE A 274 -22.32 9.56 0.75
CA ILE A 274 -22.77 10.92 0.39
C ILE A 274 -22.49 11.12 -1.09
N GLY A 275 -23.35 11.82 -1.80
CA GLY A 275 -22.92 12.34 -3.08
C GLY A 275 -23.65 13.56 -3.58
N LEU A 276 -23.09 14.06 -4.66
CA LEU A 276 -23.44 15.32 -5.27
C LEU A 276 -23.74 15.06 -6.74
N ASN A 277 -24.95 15.42 -7.17
CA ASN A 277 -25.37 15.35 -8.54
C ASN A 277 -25.53 16.77 -9.08
N ILE A 278 -24.96 17.01 -10.26
CA ILE A 278 -25.12 18.23 -11.03
C ILE A 278 -25.92 17.85 -12.26
N LEU A 279 -27.06 18.48 -12.45
CA LEU A 279 -28.07 18.11 -13.43
C LEU A 279 -28.32 19.28 -14.37
N VAL A 280 -28.44 19.00 -15.66
CA VAL A 280 -28.96 19.94 -16.65
C VAL A 280 -30.48 19.95 -16.51
N PRO A 281 -31.11 21.13 -16.40
CA PRO A 281 -32.56 21.22 -16.28
C PRO A 281 -33.28 20.76 -17.55
N ASP A 282 -34.47 20.19 -17.34
CA ASP A 282 -35.62 20.20 -18.25
C ASP A 282 -35.35 19.73 -19.69
N ILE A 283 -34.77 18.54 -19.84
CA ILE A 283 -34.73 17.83 -21.14
C ILE A 283 -36.16 17.57 -21.64
N ILE A 284 -37.07 17.31 -20.70
CA ILE A 284 -38.50 17.19 -20.92
C ILE A 284 -39.18 17.96 -19.79
N GLY A 285 -39.93 19.01 -20.13
CA GLY A 285 -40.84 19.73 -19.24
C GLY A 285 -42.20 19.79 -19.90
N ILE A 286 -43.18 19.01 -19.42
CA ILE A 286 -44.55 19.04 -19.93
C ILE A 286 -45.49 19.33 -18.78
N SER A 287 -46.13 20.50 -18.82
CA SER A 287 -47.02 20.99 -17.77
C SER A 287 -48.49 20.88 -18.18
N PHE A 288 -49.35 20.45 -17.25
CA PHE A 288 -50.80 20.34 -17.42
C PHE A 288 -51.53 21.14 -16.33
N GLY A 289 -52.58 21.87 -16.71
CA GLY A 289 -53.38 22.69 -15.78
C GLY A 289 -52.73 24.02 -15.40
N MET A 290 -51.70 24.45 -16.14
CA MET A 290 -50.92 25.67 -15.91
C MET A 290 -51.27 26.77 -16.94
N ASP A 291 -52.51 26.82 -17.40
CA ASP A 291 -52.95 27.82 -18.39
C ASP A 291 -52.88 29.23 -17.75
N ASP A 292 -52.33 30.20 -18.49
CA ASP A 292 -52.09 31.59 -18.02
C ASP A 292 -51.29 31.70 -16.71
N LEU A 293 -50.37 30.75 -16.45
CA LEU A 293 -49.57 30.70 -15.24
C LEU A 293 -48.79 32.00 -14.99
N TYR A 294 -48.27 32.63 -16.03
CA TYR A 294 -47.45 33.85 -15.93
C TYR A 294 -48.25 35.09 -16.23
N ARG A 295 -47.86 36.20 -15.60
CA ARG A 295 -48.09 37.54 -16.15
C ARG A 295 -47.22 37.79 -17.38
N SER A 296 -47.57 37.10 -18.47
CA SER A 296 -46.88 37.16 -19.76
C SER A 296 -46.96 38.53 -20.43
N ASP A 297 -47.81 39.42 -19.92
CA ASP A 297 -47.85 40.83 -20.30
C ASP A 297 -46.60 41.59 -19.83
N LEU A 298 -45.94 41.15 -18.76
CA LEU A 298 -44.89 41.92 -18.09
C LEU A 298 -43.55 41.20 -17.95
N PHE A 299 -43.54 39.87 -17.96
CA PHE A 299 -42.36 39.06 -17.69
C PHE A 299 -42.16 37.92 -18.69
N GLU A 300 -40.91 37.47 -18.81
CA GLU A 300 -40.51 36.26 -19.54
C GLU A 300 -39.78 35.30 -18.60
N PRO A 301 -40.08 33.99 -18.63
CA PRO A 301 -39.42 33.00 -17.79
C PRO A 301 -37.98 32.75 -18.26
N SER A 302 -37.04 32.68 -17.31
CA SER A 302 -35.63 32.34 -17.59
C SER A 302 -35.40 30.83 -17.50
N ALA A 303 -34.68 30.25 -18.46
CA ALA A 303 -34.40 28.81 -18.52
C ALA A 303 -33.02 28.42 -17.91
N ASP A 304 -32.17 29.39 -17.59
CA ASP A 304 -30.75 29.14 -17.36
C ASP A 304 -30.37 29.04 -15.87
N MET A 305 -30.53 27.85 -15.28
CA MET A 305 -29.73 27.47 -14.11
C MET A 305 -29.35 25.99 -14.12
N ILE A 306 -28.36 25.62 -13.30
CA ILE A 306 -27.91 24.24 -13.13
C ILE A 306 -28.63 23.65 -11.92
N ASN A 307 -29.29 22.50 -12.10
CA ASN A 307 -29.90 21.74 -11.02
C ASN A 307 -28.79 21.07 -10.18
N ALA A 308 -28.94 21.04 -8.85
CA ALA A 308 -28.00 20.39 -7.95
C ALA A 308 -28.73 19.54 -6.91
N GLU A 309 -28.21 18.36 -6.61
CA GLU A 309 -28.73 17.47 -5.57
C GLU A 309 -27.58 17.00 -4.70
N LEU A 310 -27.64 17.33 -3.41
CA LEU A 310 -26.87 16.64 -2.38
C LEU A 310 -27.74 15.51 -1.85
N TYR A 311 -27.23 14.27 -1.86
CA TYR A 311 -27.93 13.17 -1.21
C TYR A 311 -27.02 12.44 -0.22
N ILE A 312 -27.66 11.94 0.83
CA ILE A 312 -27.05 11.12 1.87
C ILE A 312 -27.79 9.80 1.87
N GLN A 313 -27.06 8.69 1.78
CA GLN A 313 -27.60 7.34 1.86
C GLN A 313 -27.14 6.68 3.15
N ILE A 314 -28.09 6.12 3.90
CA ILE A 314 -27.85 5.28 5.06
C ILE A 314 -28.53 3.95 4.78
N SER A 315 -27.74 2.90 4.56
CA SER A 315 -28.25 1.63 4.03
C SER A 315 -29.05 1.84 2.73
N ARG A 316 -30.35 1.52 2.71
CA ARG A 316 -31.24 1.75 1.57
C ARG A 316 -32.03 3.06 1.64
N LEU A 317 -31.99 3.77 2.76
CA LEU A 317 -32.67 5.06 2.90
C LEU A 317 -31.79 6.15 2.30
N ALA A 318 -32.41 7.07 1.56
CA ALA A 318 -31.74 8.23 1.01
C ALA A 318 -32.47 9.51 1.41
N LEU A 319 -31.72 10.51 1.83
CA LEU A 319 -32.21 11.86 2.06
C LEU A 319 -31.61 12.76 0.98
N LEU A 320 -32.41 13.66 0.43
CA LEU A 320 -32.02 14.53 -0.66
C LEU A 320 -32.25 15.98 -0.24
N ALA A 321 -31.29 16.84 -0.54
CA ALA A 321 -31.43 18.29 -0.51
C ALA A 321 -31.12 18.78 -1.93
N GLU A 322 -32.08 19.45 -2.54
CA GLU A 322 -32.07 19.71 -3.98
C GLU A 322 -32.37 21.17 -4.30
N ILE A 323 -31.71 21.67 -5.34
CA ILE A 323 -32.09 22.87 -6.06
C ILE A 323 -32.50 22.37 -7.43
N VAL A 324 -33.81 22.29 -7.66
CA VAL A 324 -34.35 21.70 -8.89
C VAL A 324 -35.44 22.57 -9.50
N SER A 325 -35.42 22.70 -10.81
CA SER A 325 -36.60 23.09 -11.58
C SER A 325 -37.69 22.00 -11.41
N PRO A 326 -38.93 22.37 -11.09
CA PRO A 326 -40.05 21.44 -11.04
C PRO A 326 -40.56 21.06 -12.44
N GLY A 327 -39.84 21.37 -13.53
CA GLY A 327 -40.28 21.13 -14.91
C GLY A 327 -41.14 22.26 -15.47
N ILE A 328 -40.99 23.47 -14.95
CA ILE A 328 -41.76 24.65 -15.34
C ILE A 328 -40.74 25.79 -15.52
N ASP A 329 -40.70 26.37 -16.72
CA ASP A 329 -39.73 27.42 -17.06
C ASP A 329 -39.80 28.62 -16.10
N GLY A 330 -38.66 29.18 -15.71
CA GLY A 330 -38.65 30.31 -14.76
C GLY A 330 -39.06 29.95 -13.33
N PHE A 331 -39.27 28.67 -13.00
CA PHE A 331 -39.45 28.20 -11.63
C PHE A 331 -38.29 27.31 -11.19
N TRP A 332 -37.82 27.56 -9.98
CA TRP A 332 -36.78 26.79 -9.31
C TRP A 332 -37.24 26.51 -7.90
N GLY A 333 -36.69 25.51 -7.21
CA GLY A 333 -37.08 25.30 -5.83
C GLY A 333 -36.01 24.65 -4.98
N TYR A 334 -35.98 25.06 -3.72
CA TYR A 334 -35.21 24.39 -2.69
C TYR A 334 -36.05 23.27 -2.11
N GLY A 335 -35.65 22.03 -2.41
CA GLY A 335 -36.37 20.83 -2.04
C GLY A 335 -35.65 19.99 -0.99
N LEU A 336 -36.46 19.31 -0.19
CA LEU A 336 -36.03 18.17 0.62
C LEU A 336 -36.79 16.93 0.16
N GLY A 337 -36.06 15.84 0.00
CA GLY A 337 -36.62 14.57 -0.42
C GLY A 337 -36.21 13.41 0.47
N ALA A 338 -37.06 12.39 0.49
CA ALA A 338 -36.77 11.09 1.07
C ALA A 338 -36.98 10.01 0.00
N GLY A 339 -35.98 9.15 -0.17
CA GLY A 339 -35.98 8.09 -1.15
C GLY A 339 -35.55 6.75 -0.59
N PHE A 340 -35.77 5.72 -1.39
CA PHE A 340 -35.40 4.34 -1.06
C PHE A 340 -34.67 3.70 -2.23
N VAL A 341 -33.52 3.09 -1.97
CA VAL A 341 -32.73 2.38 -2.98
C VAL A 341 -33.34 0.99 -3.19
N VAL A 342 -34.17 0.88 -4.22
CA VAL A 342 -34.84 -0.39 -4.59
C VAL A 342 -33.89 -1.35 -5.28
N TYR A 343 -32.90 -0.82 -6.00
CA TYR A 343 -31.90 -1.61 -6.72
C TYR A 343 -30.56 -0.90 -6.68
N ASP A 344 -29.50 -1.61 -6.32
CA ASP A 344 -28.14 -1.10 -6.34
C ASP A 344 -27.19 -2.21 -6.80
N SER A 345 -26.55 -1.98 -7.95
CA SER A 345 -25.56 -2.89 -8.52
C SER A 345 -24.26 -2.13 -8.80
N ARG A 346 -23.25 -2.85 -9.26
CA ARG A 346 -21.96 -2.26 -9.66
C ARG A 346 -22.11 -1.15 -10.71
N ASN A 347 -23.03 -1.32 -11.66
CA ASN A 347 -23.13 -0.46 -12.84
C ASN A 347 -24.40 0.40 -12.85
N PHE A 348 -25.39 0.06 -12.04
CA PHE A 348 -26.70 0.69 -12.11
C PHE A 348 -27.38 0.74 -10.75
N LYS A 349 -28.03 1.87 -10.45
CA LYS A 349 -28.78 2.08 -9.21
C LYS A 349 -30.10 2.79 -9.52
N VAL A 350 -31.15 2.38 -8.80
CA VAL A 350 -32.51 2.93 -8.93
C VAL A 350 -33.00 3.37 -7.56
N ARG A 351 -33.50 4.60 -7.49
CA ARG A 351 -33.92 5.24 -6.25
C ARG A 351 -35.19 6.08 -6.48
N PRO A 352 -36.38 5.50 -6.28
CA PRO A 352 -37.60 6.30 -6.11
C PRO A 352 -37.47 7.21 -4.90
N TYR A 353 -38.10 8.39 -4.98
CA TYR A 353 -38.15 9.37 -3.91
C TYR A 353 -39.43 10.19 -3.96
N VAL A 354 -39.78 10.74 -2.80
CA VAL A 354 -40.80 11.78 -2.65
C VAL A 354 -40.13 13.03 -2.09
N GLY A 355 -40.55 14.20 -2.54
CA GLY A 355 -39.97 15.47 -2.15
C GLY A 355 -41.00 16.55 -1.92
N ILE A 356 -40.61 17.54 -1.14
CA ILE A 356 -41.33 18.79 -0.94
C ILE A 356 -40.33 19.90 -1.27
N SER A 357 -40.74 20.86 -2.07
CA SER A 357 -39.91 21.96 -2.52
C SER A 357 -40.65 23.28 -2.34
N ILE A 358 -39.92 24.28 -1.88
CA ILE A 358 -40.37 25.67 -1.83
C ILE A 358 -39.88 26.31 -3.12
N PRO A 359 -40.76 26.56 -4.09
CA PRO A 359 -40.31 27.11 -5.34
C PRO A 359 -40.04 28.61 -5.19
N TYR A 360 -39.33 29.21 -6.14
CA TYR A 360 -39.08 30.62 -6.31
C TYR A 360 -39.09 30.91 -7.82
N THR A 361 -39.55 32.10 -8.18
CA THR A 361 -39.65 32.52 -9.58
C THR A 361 -38.40 33.25 -10.01
N GLN A 362 -37.85 32.86 -11.16
CA GLN A 362 -36.80 33.57 -11.87
C GLN A 362 -37.36 34.06 -13.21
N MET A 363 -37.68 35.35 -13.25
CA MET A 363 -38.32 36.01 -14.38
C MET A 363 -37.48 37.20 -14.83
N GLU A 364 -37.49 37.46 -16.12
CA GLU A 364 -36.90 38.65 -16.75
C GLU A 364 -38.01 39.63 -17.15
N ILE A 365 -37.76 40.94 -17.04
CA ILE A 365 -38.71 41.98 -17.43
C ILE A 365 -38.61 42.17 -18.95
N LYS A 366 -39.74 42.19 -19.67
CA LYS A 366 -39.73 42.45 -21.11
C LYS A 366 -39.17 43.84 -21.43
N GLU A 367 -38.28 43.93 -22.42
CA GLU A 367 -37.56 45.16 -22.79
C GLU A 367 -38.49 46.29 -23.27
N ASP A 368 -39.69 45.96 -23.78
CA ASP A 368 -40.64 46.92 -24.38
C ASP A 368 -41.52 47.66 -23.37
N ILE A 369 -41.37 47.39 -22.07
CA ILE A 369 -42.15 48.05 -21.03
C ILE A 369 -41.34 49.26 -20.54
N PRO A 370 -41.85 50.51 -20.71
CA PRO A 370 -41.16 51.68 -20.16
C PRO A 370 -40.98 51.45 -18.67
N GLN A 371 -39.75 51.65 -18.16
CA GLN A 371 -39.37 51.43 -16.75
C GLN A 371 -40.40 52.07 -15.82
N PHE A 372 -41.44 51.30 -15.48
CA PHE A 372 -42.39 51.66 -14.46
C PHE A 372 -41.59 51.61 -13.17
N ASP A 373 -41.71 52.69 -12.40
CA ASP A 373 -41.08 52.89 -11.10
C ASP A 373 -41.63 51.87 -10.10
N TYR A 374 -41.25 50.60 -10.28
CA TYR A 374 -41.37 49.57 -9.26
C TYR A 374 -40.36 49.97 -8.19
N ASN A 375 -40.86 50.67 -7.17
CA ASN A 375 -40.10 50.93 -5.96
C ASN A 375 -39.46 49.62 -5.51
N LYS A 376 -38.12 49.56 -5.58
CA LYS A 376 -37.30 48.45 -5.08
C LYS A 376 -37.54 48.11 -3.60
N GLY A 377 -38.32 48.92 -2.88
CA GLY A 377 -38.69 48.73 -1.47
C GLY A 377 -39.98 47.95 -1.21
N ASP A 378 -40.89 47.78 -2.19
CA ASP A 378 -42.17 47.06 -1.99
C ASP A 378 -42.10 45.59 -2.44
N ILE A 379 -40.91 45.11 -2.81
CA ILE A 379 -40.66 43.72 -3.23
C ILE A 379 -40.43 42.81 -2.01
N GLU A 380 -40.14 43.37 -0.84
CA GLU A 380 -39.73 42.59 0.33
C GLU A 380 -40.89 42.11 1.22
N GLU A 381 -42.09 42.71 1.18
CA GLU A 381 -43.10 42.50 2.25
C GLU A 381 -44.38 41.73 1.89
N ASP A 382 -44.63 41.33 0.64
CA ASP A 382 -45.94 40.79 0.22
C ASP A 382 -45.88 39.40 -0.44
N SER A 383 -44.90 38.56 -0.05
CA SER A 383 -44.70 37.21 -0.59
C SER A 383 -45.26 36.07 0.29
N GLU A 384 -46.26 36.34 1.13
CA GLU A 384 -47.01 35.31 1.88
C GLU A 384 -48.04 34.56 1.00
N GLY A 385 -47.63 34.11 -0.18
CA GLY A 385 -48.40 33.17 -0.98
C GLY A 385 -48.09 31.73 -0.57
N ASP A 386 -49.10 30.87 -0.47
CA ASP A 386 -48.92 29.42 -0.29
C ASP A 386 -48.23 28.84 -1.53
N PHE A 387 -46.90 28.73 -1.47
CA PHE A 387 -46.08 28.30 -2.59
C PHE A 387 -45.35 27.01 -2.27
N ASN A 388 -45.89 25.89 -2.76
CA ASN A 388 -45.39 24.56 -2.46
C ASN A 388 -45.37 23.70 -3.72
N ALA A 389 -44.32 22.90 -3.87
CA ALA A 389 -44.23 21.84 -4.87
C ALA A 389 -44.06 20.49 -4.18
N TYR A 390 -44.82 19.49 -4.61
CA TYR A 390 -44.68 18.10 -4.19
C TYR A 390 -44.14 17.29 -5.35
N ILE A 391 -43.12 16.48 -5.09
CA ILE A 391 -42.40 15.74 -6.13
C ILE A 391 -42.53 14.26 -5.86
N LEU A 392 -42.88 13.49 -6.89
CA LEU A 392 -42.74 12.04 -6.93
C LEU A 392 -41.81 11.71 -8.10
N GLY A 393 -40.63 11.16 -7.80
CA GLY A 393 -39.63 10.94 -8.82
C GLY A 393 -38.82 9.67 -8.64
N VAL A 394 -37.97 9.39 -9.62
CA VAL A 394 -36.99 8.32 -9.61
C VAL A 394 -35.66 8.83 -10.13
N ASN A 395 -34.60 8.51 -9.37
CA ASN A 395 -33.21 8.68 -9.77
C ASN A 395 -32.69 7.35 -10.33
N LEU A 396 -32.07 7.41 -11.50
CA LEU A 396 -31.39 6.32 -12.19
C LEU A 396 -29.92 6.69 -12.34
N ASP A 397 -29.04 5.95 -11.67
CA ASP A 397 -27.60 6.25 -11.65
C ASP A 397 -26.86 5.16 -12.45
N VAL A 398 -26.34 5.52 -13.63
CA VAL A 398 -25.47 4.65 -14.44
C VAL A 398 -24.01 4.90 -14.04
N LYS A 399 -23.43 3.97 -13.30
CA LYS A 399 -22.09 4.09 -12.72
C LYS A 399 -21.02 3.81 -13.77
N LEU A 400 -20.18 4.81 -14.03
CA LEU A 400 -19.08 4.76 -14.99
C LEU A 400 -17.83 4.09 -14.39
N GLY A 401 -17.62 4.26 -13.09
CA GLY A 401 -16.48 3.64 -12.41
C GLY A 401 -16.44 3.91 -10.91
N THR A 402 -15.90 2.94 -10.18
CA THR A 402 -15.76 2.97 -8.72
C THR A 402 -14.30 2.72 -8.29
N PRO A 403 -13.42 3.74 -8.28
CA PRO A 403 -12.08 3.64 -7.73
C PRO A 403 -12.03 3.76 -6.20
N TYR A 404 -10.91 3.34 -5.62
CA TYR A 404 -10.55 3.66 -4.23
C TYR A 404 -10.30 5.16 -4.09
N LEU A 405 -10.76 5.75 -2.99
CA LEU A 405 -10.51 7.15 -2.66
C LEU A 405 -9.08 7.28 -2.11
N PHE A 406 -8.20 7.93 -2.87
CA PHE A 406 -6.78 8.16 -2.50
C PHE A 406 -6.06 6.86 -2.07
N LEU A 407 -5.45 6.88 -0.89
CA LEU A 407 -4.76 5.75 -0.26
C LEU A 407 -5.67 4.97 0.71
N SER A 408 -6.99 5.10 0.64
CA SER A 408 -7.87 4.30 1.49
C SER A 408 -8.14 2.91 0.89
N ASP A 409 -8.07 1.87 1.73
CA ASP A 409 -8.47 0.50 1.36
C ASP A 409 -9.95 0.21 1.62
N ARG A 410 -10.70 1.20 2.13
CA ARG A 410 -12.11 1.04 2.54
C ARG A 410 -13.03 2.13 1.99
N LYS A 411 -12.50 3.25 1.51
CA LYS A 411 -13.32 4.35 0.96
C LYS A 411 -13.32 4.28 -0.55
N LEU A 412 -14.49 4.44 -1.16
CA LEU A 412 -14.66 4.39 -2.62
C LEU A 412 -15.25 5.69 -3.12
N VAL A 413 -14.86 6.10 -4.32
CA VAL A 413 -15.55 7.14 -5.08
C VAL A 413 -16.27 6.47 -6.23
N THR A 414 -17.49 6.87 -6.56
CA THR A 414 -18.17 6.43 -7.79
C THR A 414 -18.58 7.64 -8.61
N PHE A 415 -18.33 7.56 -9.91
CA PHE A 415 -18.78 8.54 -10.88
C PHE A 415 -19.93 7.95 -11.68
N ALA A 416 -21.00 8.70 -11.91
CA ALA A 416 -22.18 8.22 -12.61
C ALA A 416 -22.80 9.27 -13.52
N VAL A 417 -23.47 8.80 -14.57
CA VAL A 417 -24.49 9.58 -15.26
C VAL A 417 -25.79 9.40 -14.48
N VAL A 418 -26.40 10.50 -14.07
CA VAL A 418 -27.61 10.52 -13.25
C VAL A 418 -28.75 11.01 -14.13
N THR A 419 -29.82 10.23 -14.18
CA THR A 419 -31.08 10.64 -14.78
C THR A 419 -32.13 10.71 -13.71
N LYS A 420 -32.83 11.85 -13.64
CA LYS A 420 -33.85 12.12 -12.66
C LYS A 420 -35.13 12.45 -13.38
N MET A 421 -36.18 11.68 -13.15
CA MET A 421 -37.46 11.86 -13.83
C MET A 421 -38.61 11.72 -12.84
N GLY A 422 -39.70 12.45 -13.08
CA GLY A 422 -40.83 12.41 -12.16
C GLY A 422 -41.99 13.31 -12.54
N LEU A 423 -42.92 13.37 -11.60
CA LEU A 423 -44.07 14.24 -11.59
C LEU A 423 -43.93 15.23 -10.44
N SER A 424 -44.13 16.51 -10.72
CA SER A 424 -44.26 17.55 -9.72
C SER A 424 -45.71 18.06 -9.74
N TYR A 425 -46.31 18.22 -8.57
CA TYR A 425 -47.50 19.05 -8.42
C TYR A 425 -47.03 20.38 -7.86
N VAL A 426 -47.34 21.47 -8.56
CA VAL A 426 -46.92 22.82 -8.16
C VAL A 426 -48.18 23.65 -7.96
N ASN A 427 -48.24 24.35 -6.83
CA ASN A 427 -49.28 25.35 -6.55
C ASN A 427 -48.60 26.69 -6.29
N VAL A 428 -48.93 27.69 -7.10
CA VAL A 428 -48.35 29.03 -7.09
C VAL A 428 -49.46 30.03 -6.91
N ASP A 429 -49.35 30.90 -5.90
CA ASP A 429 -50.19 32.07 -5.77
C ASP A 429 -49.31 33.27 -5.39
N ASN A 430 -48.74 33.95 -6.38
CA ASN A 430 -47.93 35.16 -6.16
C ASN A 430 -48.22 36.24 -7.22
N ARG A 431 -47.61 37.43 -7.07
CA ARG A 431 -47.82 38.58 -7.97
C ARG A 431 -47.32 38.36 -9.42
N PHE A 432 -46.42 37.41 -9.64
CA PHE A 432 -45.79 37.14 -10.94
C PHE A 432 -46.43 35.97 -11.68
N ALA A 433 -46.91 34.99 -10.92
CA ALA A 433 -47.52 33.78 -11.43
C ALA A 433 -48.59 33.24 -10.47
N LYS A 434 -49.71 32.78 -11.03
CA LYS A 434 -50.82 32.21 -10.27
C LYS A 434 -51.40 31.01 -11.00
N GLY A 435 -51.42 29.86 -10.35
CA GLY A 435 -51.92 28.63 -10.95
C GLY A 435 -51.49 27.40 -10.18
N SER A 436 -52.17 26.29 -10.45
CA SER A 436 -51.84 24.99 -9.86
C SER A 436 -51.95 23.91 -10.92
N GLY A 437 -51.00 22.97 -10.95
CA GLY A 437 -51.02 21.91 -11.95
C GLY A 437 -49.94 20.87 -11.72
N VAL A 438 -49.79 20.00 -12.71
CA VAL A 438 -48.83 18.89 -12.66
C VAL A 438 -47.84 19.06 -13.81
N SER A 439 -46.54 18.94 -13.51
CA SER A 439 -45.49 18.91 -14.52
C SER A 439 -44.75 17.57 -14.52
N LEU A 440 -44.52 17.04 -15.71
CA LEU A 440 -43.56 15.97 -15.96
C LEU A 440 -42.19 16.60 -16.19
N PHE A 441 -41.19 16.14 -15.44
CA PHE A 441 -39.81 16.61 -15.59
C PHE A 441 -38.85 15.44 -15.86
N ALA A 442 -37.81 15.71 -16.64
CA ALA A 442 -36.67 14.83 -16.81
C ALA A 442 -35.36 15.63 -16.90
N ASN A 443 -34.40 15.27 -16.06
CA ASN A 443 -33.09 15.88 -15.94
C ASN A 443 -32.00 14.81 -16.15
N ILE A 444 -30.88 15.20 -16.76
CA ILE A 444 -29.68 14.36 -16.88
C ILE A 444 -28.48 15.12 -16.38
N GLY A 445 -27.51 14.41 -15.82
CA GLY A 445 -26.25 15.03 -15.48
C GLY A 445 -25.26 14.05 -14.89
N PHE A 446 -24.39 14.57 -14.03
CA PHE A 446 -23.24 13.86 -13.50
C PHE A 446 -23.30 13.79 -11.98
N GLY A 447 -23.07 12.59 -11.44
CA GLY A 447 -23.05 12.30 -10.02
C GLY A 447 -21.67 11.86 -9.55
N VAL A 448 -21.25 12.37 -8.38
CA VAL A 448 -20.08 11.90 -7.63
C VAL A 448 -20.53 11.39 -6.27
N TYR A 449 -20.19 10.14 -5.97
CA TYR A 449 -20.59 9.43 -4.75
C TYR A 449 -19.36 9.00 -3.95
N PHE A 450 -19.41 9.19 -2.63
CA PHE A 450 -18.37 8.81 -1.67
C PHE A 450 -18.94 7.77 -0.69
N TRP A 451 -18.31 6.59 -0.61
CA TRP A 451 -18.74 5.42 0.17
C TRP A 451 -17.70 5.00 1.24
#